data_AF-A0A328DK37-F1
#
_entry.id   AF-A0A328DK37-F1
#
_cell.length_a   1.000
_cell.length_b   1.000
_cell.length_c   1.000
_cell.angle_alpha   90.00
_cell.angle_beta   90.00
_cell.angle_gamma   90.00
#
_symmetry.space_group_name_H-M   'P 1'
#
loop_
_entity.id
_entity.type
_entity.pdbx_description
1 polymer ?
#
loop_
_entity_poly.entity_id
_entity_poly.type
_entity_poly.pdbx_seq_one_letter_code
_entity_poly.pdbx_strand_id
1 'polypeptide(L)'
;MRSKDRISYFYDGDVGNVYFGPNHPMKPHRLCMTHHLVLAYGLHNKMEIYRPHKAYPMELAQFHTPEYIEFLHRIKPDTQNLFETELKRYNLGEDCPVFDNLFEFCQIYAGGTIDAARRLNNQLCDIAINWSGGLHHAKKCEASGFCYINDLVLGILELLKYHSRVLYIDIDVHHGDGVEEAFYFTDRVMTVSFHKYGDKFFPGTGDMKDVGERDGKFYAINVPFKDGIDDSSFTRLFRTVISKVVETYIPGAIVLQCGADSLAGDRLGCFNLSIDGHAECVRFVKKFNIPLLVTGGGGYTKENVARCWTYETGVLLDTELPNDIPDNDYIKYFGPDYSLKIPGGHIENMNSKSYLGTIKTHVLESLRCIQHAPSVQLQEVPPDFYIPDFDEDERNPDERLDQHTQDKQIQRDDEYYEGDNDNDQFVDDA
;
A
#
# COMPACT_ATOMS: atom_id res chain seq x y z
N MET A 1 -20.78 -22.99 7.35
CA MET A 1 -20.41 -21.61 7.71
C MET A 1 -19.01 -21.37 7.19
N ARG A 2 -18.77 -20.29 6.45
CA ARG A 2 -17.43 -19.95 5.97
C ARG A 2 -16.56 -19.56 7.17
N SER A 3 -15.27 -19.91 7.16
CA SER A 3 -14.32 -19.38 8.14
C SER A 3 -14.22 -17.87 7.97
N LYS A 4 -14.11 -17.14 9.09
CA LYS A 4 -13.84 -15.71 9.06
C LYS A 4 -12.50 -15.46 8.36
N ASP A 5 -12.41 -14.42 7.52
CA ASP A 5 -11.16 -14.07 6.84
C ASP A 5 -10.07 -13.74 7.89
N ARG A 6 -8.87 -14.28 7.72
CA ARG A 6 -7.69 -13.97 8.54
C ARG A 6 -7.05 -12.70 8.01
N ILE A 7 -6.90 -11.69 8.87
CA ILE A 7 -6.42 -10.37 8.47
C ILE A 7 -5.13 -10.05 9.19
N SER A 8 -4.11 -9.67 8.42
CA SER A 8 -2.85 -9.14 8.92
C SER A 8 -2.78 -7.63 8.65
N TYR A 9 -2.37 -6.85 9.64
CA TYR A 9 -2.30 -5.40 9.58
C TYR A 9 -0.89 -4.94 9.95
N PHE A 10 -0.26 -4.16 9.07
CA PHE A 10 1.12 -3.72 9.22
C PHE A 10 1.19 -2.26 9.65
N TYR A 11 1.93 -2.01 10.73
CA TYR A 11 2.13 -0.67 11.25
C TYR A 11 3.47 -0.55 11.99
N ASP A 12 4.18 0.54 11.72
CA ASP A 12 5.35 0.97 12.49
C ASP A 12 5.06 2.37 13.06
N GLY A 13 5.33 2.59 14.35
CA GLY A 13 5.13 3.88 15.00
C GLY A 13 5.99 5.01 14.42
N ASP A 14 7.14 4.67 13.85
CA ASP A 14 8.09 5.64 13.31
C ASP A 14 7.65 6.24 11.97
N VAL A 15 6.71 5.59 11.27
CA VAL A 15 6.23 6.02 9.95
C VAL A 15 5.56 7.39 9.96
N GLY A 16 5.01 7.80 11.11
CA GLY A 16 4.35 9.11 11.27
C GLY A 16 5.26 10.22 11.79
N ASN A 17 6.52 9.91 12.12
CA ASN A 17 7.47 10.87 12.70
C ASN A 17 8.21 11.70 11.65
N VAL A 18 7.99 11.42 10.37
CA VAL A 18 8.66 12.13 9.26
C VAL A 18 7.90 13.37 8.81
N TYR A 19 8.65 14.37 8.36
CA TYR A 19 8.12 15.66 7.94
C TYR A 19 8.68 16.06 6.59
N PHE A 20 7.83 16.03 5.56
CA PHE A 20 8.20 16.37 4.17
C PHE A 20 8.60 17.83 3.99
N GLY A 21 8.33 18.72 4.96
CA GLY A 21 8.68 20.13 4.87
C GLY A 21 7.49 21.08 5.05
N PRO A 22 7.79 22.38 5.14
CA PRO A 22 6.79 23.44 5.30
C PRO A 22 5.83 23.45 4.12
N ASN A 23 4.53 23.58 4.42
CA ASN A 23 3.42 23.64 3.45
C ASN A 23 3.19 22.40 2.56
N HIS A 24 4.13 21.45 2.52
CA HIS A 24 4.01 20.21 1.73
C HIS A 24 2.73 19.43 2.09
N PRO A 25 1.93 18.99 1.11
CA PRO A 25 0.62 18.38 1.37
C PRO A 25 0.70 16.97 1.98
N MET A 26 1.71 16.18 1.61
CA MET A 26 1.94 14.86 2.23
C MET A 26 2.27 15.01 3.71
N LYS A 27 1.45 14.41 4.58
CA LYS A 27 1.60 14.39 6.04
C LYS A 27 1.50 12.95 6.56
N PRO A 28 2.63 12.22 6.69
CA PRO A 28 2.63 10.83 7.17
C PRO A 28 1.99 10.64 8.55
N HIS A 29 1.88 11.69 9.36
CA HIS A 29 1.11 11.71 10.61
C HIS A 29 -0.34 11.19 10.47
N ARG A 30 -0.96 11.26 9.28
CA ARG A 30 -2.27 10.64 8.98
C ARG A 30 -2.31 9.14 9.28
N LEU A 31 -1.16 8.45 9.19
CA LEU A 31 -1.00 7.04 9.51
C LEU A 31 -1.14 6.77 11.01
N CYS A 32 -0.53 7.61 11.85
CA CYS A 32 -0.71 7.54 13.30
C CYS A 32 -2.17 7.79 13.70
N MET A 33 -2.81 8.79 13.10
CA MET A 33 -4.23 9.08 13.32
C MET A 33 -5.11 7.89 12.96
N THR A 34 -4.86 7.26 11.82
CA THR A 34 -5.57 6.04 11.39
C THR A 34 -5.37 4.91 12.39
N HIS A 35 -4.12 4.65 12.79
CA HIS A 35 -3.81 3.58 13.75
C HIS A 35 -4.52 3.79 15.09
N HIS A 36 -4.52 5.01 15.62
CA HIS A 36 -5.19 5.30 16.90
C HIS A 36 -6.71 5.16 16.82
N LEU A 37 -7.33 5.51 15.69
CA LEU A 37 -8.75 5.21 15.48
C LEU A 37 -9.02 3.70 15.40
N VAL A 38 -8.18 2.95 14.67
CA VAL A 38 -8.25 1.48 14.61
C VAL A 38 -8.14 0.86 16.02
N LEU A 39 -7.27 1.39 16.88
CA LEU A 39 -7.16 1.00 18.28
C LEU A 39 -8.43 1.37 19.07
N ALA A 40 -8.86 2.63 18.99
CA ALA A 40 -9.99 3.17 19.75
C ALA A 40 -11.34 2.49 19.41
N TYR A 41 -11.54 2.09 18.15
CA TYR A 41 -12.71 1.30 17.73
C TYR A 41 -12.59 -0.20 18.09
N GLY A 42 -11.49 -0.65 18.68
CA GLY A 42 -11.28 -2.05 19.06
C GLY A 42 -11.07 -3.00 17.89
N LEU A 43 -10.72 -2.48 16.70
CA LEU A 43 -10.54 -3.28 15.48
C LEU A 43 -9.32 -4.20 15.55
N HIS A 44 -8.27 -3.76 16.25
CA HIS A 44 -7.06 -4.55 16.52
C HIS A 44 -7.34 -5.92 17.16
N ASN A 45 -8.42 -6.06 17.94
CA ASN A 45 -8.80 -7.33 18.57
C ASN A 45 -9.29 -8.39 17.57
N LYS A 46 -9.46 -8.02 16.29
CA LYS A 46 -10.02 -8.87 15.24
C LYS A 46 -9.04 -9.17 14.11
N MET A 47 -7.79 -8.72 14.22
CA MET A 47 -6.72 -8.90 13.24
C MET A 47 -5.37 -9.10 13.93
N GLU A 48 -4.41 -9.64 13.21
CA GLU A 48 -3.03 -9.77 13.68
C GLU A 48 -2.24 -8.53 13.28
N ILE A 49 -1.64 -7.84 14.26
CA ILE A 49 -0.83 -6.65 14.02
C ILE A 49 0.64 -7.04 13.95
N TYR A 50 1.31 -6.56 12.90
CA TYR A 50 2.73 -6.77 12.67
C TYR A 50 3.46 -5.44 12.56
N ARG A 51 4.63 -5.37 13.18
CA ARG A 51 5.63 -4.36 12.85
C ARG A 51 6.36 -4.83 11.58
N PRO A 52 6.35 -4.07 10.48
CA PRO A 52 7.02 -4.47 9.25
C PRO A 52 8.54 -4.48 9.43
N HIS A 53 9.24 -5.34 8.69
CA HIS A 53 10.69 -5.17 8.58
C HIS A 53 11.02 -3.88 7.80
N LYS A 54 12.21 -3.33 8.02
CA LYS A 54 12.75 -2.28 7.17
C LYS A 54 13.33 -2.94 5.93
N ALA A 55 12.72 -2.70 4.76
CA ALA A 55 13.15 -3.31 3.51
C ALA A 55 14.64 -3.08 3.25
N TYR A 56 15.36 -4.15 2.93
CA TYR A 56 16.78 -4.08 2.62
C TYR A 56 16.98 -3.44 1.24
N PRO A 57 18.10 -2.73 1.00
CA PRO A 57 18.41 -2.16 -0.32
C PRO A 57 18.31 -3.16 -1.48
N MET A 58 18.65 -4.43 -1.24
CA MET A 58 18.55 -5.51 -2.22
C MET A 58 17.10 -5.88 -2.60
N GLU A 59 16.16 -5.73 -1.67
CA GLU A 59 14.73 -5.92 -1.93
C GLU A 59 14.19 -4.76 -2.75
N LEU A 60 14.57 -3.53 -2.41
CA LEU A 60 14.18 -2.34 -3.18
C LEU A 60 14.72 -2.39 -4.62
N ALA A 61 15.93 -2.91 -4.78
CA ALA A 61 16.60 -3.07 -6.08
C ALA A 61 16.03 -4.20 -6.95
N GLN A 62 15.02 -4.96 -6.49
CA GLN A 62 14.29 -5.89 -7.36
C GLN A 62 13.53 -5.16 -8.47
N PHE A 63 13.11 -3.93 -8.22
CA PHE A 63 12.51 -3.06 -9.24
C PHE A 63 13.42 -1.87 -9.55
N HIS A 64 13.83 -1.11 -8.53
CA HIS A 64 14.57 0.13 -8.70
C HIS A 64 16.02 -0.13 -9.11
N THR A 65 16.67 0.85 -9.75
CA THR A 65 18.10 0.72 -10.06
C THR A 65 18.94 0.81 -8.78
N PRO A 66 19.99 -0.02 -8.61
CA PRO A 66 20.88 0.05 -7.46
C PRO A 66 21.45 1.45 -7.21
N GLU A 67 21.77 2.20 -8.27
CA GLU A 67 22.31 3.56 -8.16
C GLU A 67 21.30 4.57 -7.61
N TYR A 68 20.00 4.36 -7.85
CA TYR A 68 18.94 5.20 -7.30
C TYR A 68 18.74 4.90 -5.82
N ILE A 69 18.72 3.61 -5.45
CA ILE A 69 18.62 3.17 -4.05
C ILE A 69 19.83 3.65 -3.23
N GLU A 70 21.04 3.50 -3.74
CA GLU A 70 22.25 3.99 -3.08
C GLU A 70 22.20 5.51 -2.88
N PHE A 71 21.69 6.25 -3.87
CA PHE A 71 21.54 7.69 -3.75
C PHE A 71 20.52 8.08 -2.67
N LEU A 72 19.34 7.46 -2.64
CA LEU A 72 18.35 7.69 -1.59
C LEU A 72 18.89 7.34 -0.20
N HIS A 73 19.71 6.30 -0.10
CA HIS A 73 20.34 5.90 1.16
C HIS A 73 21.36 6.94 1.66
N ARG A 74 22.11 7.57 0.74
CA ARG A 74 23.19 8.51 1.07
C ARG A 74 22.70 9.94 1.28
N ILE A 75 21.67 10.36 0.54
CA ILE A 75 21.23 11.77 0.50
C ILE A 75 20.68 12.22 1.85
N LYS A 76 21.09 13.40 2.30
CA LYS A 76 20.62 14.03 3.55
C LYS A 76 20.37 15.52 3.33
N PRO A 77 19.47 16.16 4.11
CA PRO A 77 19.14 17.57 3.93
C PRO A 77 20.36 18.52 4.02
N ASP A 78 21.34 18.18 4.86
CA ASP A 78 22.58 18.94 5.06
C ASP A 78 23.58 18.84 3.90
N THR A 79 23.55 17.73 3.16
CA THR A 79 24.48 17.44 2.06
C THR A 79 23.87 17.61 0.68
N GLN A 80 22.56 17.88 0.56
CA GLN A 80 21.83 17.91 -0.71
C GLN A 80 22.41 18.90 -1.74
N ASN A 81 22.92 20.05 -1.29
CA ASN A 81 23.53 21.06 -2.17
C ASN A 81 24.78 20.56 -2.91
N LEU A 82 25.39 19.47 -2.45
CA LEU A 82 26.55 18.84 -3.11
C LEU A 82 26.16 17.93 -4.27
N PHE A 83 24.86 17.63 -4.45
CA PHE A 83 24.36 16.62 -5.37
C PHE A 83 23.34 17.20 -6.38
N GLU A 84 23.48 18.45 -6.82
CA GLU A 84 22.51 19.11 -7.70
C GLU A 84 22.20 18.34 -9.00
N THR A 85 23.20 17.66 -9.57
CA THR A 85 23.01 16.87 -10.80
C THR A 85 22.20 15.61 -10.53
N GLU A 86 22.49 14.90 -9.45
CA GLU A 86 21.75 13.70 -9.05
C GLU A 86 20.32 14.03 -8.58
N LEU A 87 20.13 15.12 -7.84
CA LEU A 87 18.80 15.60 -7.45
C LEU A 87 17.91 15.80 -8.68
N LYS A 88 18.41 16.49 -9.71
CA LYS A 88 17.70 16.67 -10.98
C LYS A 88 17.48 15.36 -11.72
N ARG A 89 18.49 14.47 -11.75
CA ARG A 89 18.42 13.18 -12.43
C ARG A 89 17.35 12.26 -11.82
N TYR A 90 17.22 12.27 -10.51
CA TYR A 90 16.32 11.39 -9.75
C TYR A 90 15.00 12.09 -9.35
N ASN A 91 14.77 13.28 -9.90
CA ASN A 91 13.57 14.09 -9.68
C ASN A 91 13.28 14.37 -8.19
N LEU A 92 14.33 14.62 -7.41
CA LEU A 92 14.23 15.12 -6.04
C LEU A 92 14.28 16.65 -6.06
N GLY A 93 13.24 17.28 -5.51
CA GLY A 93 13.00 18.72 -5.65
C GLY A 93 11.80 19.20 -4.86
N GLU A 94 10.98 20.07 -5.45
CA GLU A 94 9.82 20.67 -4.76
C GLU A 94 8.76 19.63 -4.38
N ASP A 95 8.34 18.80 -5.34
CA ASP A 95 7.34 17.77 -5.11
C ASP A 95 7.93 16.60 -4.29
N CYS A 96 9.15 16.17 -4.57
CA CYS A 96 9.80 15.09 -3.83
C CYS A 96 11.00 15.64 -3.04
N PRO A 97 10.79 16.31 -1.89
CA PRO A 97 11.86 16.95 -1.14
C PRO A 97 12.78 15.94 -0.45
N VAL A 98 14.00 16.38 -0.14
CA VAL A 98 14.90 15.66 0.76
C VAL A 98 14.58 16.08 2.20
N PHE A 99 14.28 15.12 3.07
CA PHE A 99 14.00 15.35 4.48
C PHE A 99 14.71 14.32 5.37
N ASP A 100 14.77 14.58 6.68
CA ASP A 100 15.42 13.69 7.64
C ASP A 100 14.73 12.31 7.68
N ASN A 101 15.54 11.25 7.69
CA ASN A 101 15.07 9.86 7.68
C ASN A 101 14.24 9.46 6.45
N LEU A 102 14.43 10.14 5.31
CA LEU A 102 13.77 9.81 4.04
C LEU A 102 13.95 8.34 3.63
N PHE A 103 15.17 7.80 3.73
CA PHE A 103 15.40 6.41 3.33
C PHE A 103 14.70 5.43 4.27
N GLU A 104 14.77 5.66 5.58
CA GLU A 104 14.10 4.84 6.59
C GLU A 104 12.59 4.85 6.41
N PHE A 105 11.99 6.00 6.10
CA PHE A 105 10.58 6.10 5.72
C PHE A 105 10.25 5.17 4.55
N CYS A 106 11.10 5.17 3.52
CA CYS A 106 10.95 4.29 2.37
C CYS A 106 11.06 2.80 2.72
N GLN A 107 12.00 2.46 3.60
CA GLN A 107 12.18 1.08 4.05
C GLN A 107 10.96 0.55 4.81
N ILE A 108 10.34 1.38 5.66
CA ILE A 108 9.18 1.00 6.47
C ILE A 108 7.97 0.69 5.59
N TYR A 109 7.56 1.62 4.72
CA TYR A 109 6.35 1.38 3.92
C TYR A 109 6.55 0.29 2.87
N ALA A 110 7.75 0.20 2.27
CA ALA A 110 8.05 -0.85 1.30
C ALA A 110 8.11 -2.23 1.97
N GLY A 111 8.75 -2.32 3.13
CA GLY A 111 8.85 -3.56 3.89
C GLY A 111 7.48 -4.08 4.33
N GLY A 112 6.57 -3.18 4.74
CA GLY A 112 5.19 -3.55 5.06
C GLY A 112 4.43 -4.15 3.88
N THR A 113 4.59 -3.61 2.68
CA THR A 113 3.94 -4.15 1.47
C THR A 113 4.56 -5.48 1.03
N ILE A 114 5.89 -5.63 1.13
CA ILE A 114 6.60 -6.88 0.84
C ILE A 114 6.19 -7.99 1.84
N ASP A 115 6.18 -7.70 3.14
CA ASP A 115 5.76 -8.66 4.16
C ASP A 115 4.30 -9.08 4.01
N ALA A 116 3.43 -8.12 3.69
CA ALA A 116 2.04 -8.38 3.41
C ALA A 116 1.87 -9.34 2.22
N ALA A 117 2.61 -9.13 1.13
CA ALA A 117 2.64 -10.04 -0.02
C ALA A 117 3.19 -11.43 0.34
N ARG A 118 4.28 -11.50 1.11
CA ARG A 118 4.83 -12.78 1.61
C ARG A 118 3.82 -13.57 2.43
N ARG A 119 3.05 -12.92 3.31
CA ARG A 119 2.02 -13.59 4.11
C ARG A 119 0.88 -14.14 3.25
N LEU A 120 0.47 -13.41 2.21
CA LEU A 120 -0.54 -13.89 1.26
C LEU A 120 -0.04 -15.11 0.46
N ASN A 121 1.19 -15.04 -0.06
CA ASN A 121 1.83 -16.16 -0.77
C ASN A 121 1.93 -17.42 0.10
N ASN A 122 2.31 -17.26 1.36
CA ASN A 122 2.41 -18.34 2.34
C ASN A 122 1.07 -18.76 2.94
N GLN A 123 -0.05 -18.21 2.46
CA GLN A 123 -1.41 -18.55 2.91
C GLN A 123 -1.60 -18.35 4.42
N LEU A 124 -0.85 -17.42 5.03
CA LEU A 124 -0.91 -17.10 6.46
C LEU A 124 -2.06 -16.13 6.78
N CYS A 125 -2.49 -15.35 5.80
CA CYS A 125 -3.68 -14.52 5.86
C CYS A 125 -4.46 -14.58 4.54
N ASP A 126 -5.71 -14.14 4.59
CA ASP A 126 -6.57 -14.01 3.41
C ASP A 126 -6.59 -12.54 2.92
N ILE A 127 -6.40 -11.60 3.87
CA ILE A 127 -6.29 -10.15 3.63
C ILE A 127 -5.07 -9.61 4.37
N ALA A 128 -4.29 -8.77 3.72
CA ALA A 128 -3.18 -8.04 4.34
C ALA A 128 -3.35 -6.53 4.12
N ILE A 129 -3.16 -5.72 5.17
CA ILE A 129 -3.40 -4.27 5.15
C ILE A 129 -2.10 -3.54 5.49
N ASN A 130 -1.64 -2.66 4.60
CA ASN A 130 -0.54 -1.73 4.86
C ASN A 130 -0.93 -0.30 4.43
N TRP A 131 -1.51 0.47 5.35
CA TRP A 131 -1.91 1.86 5.05
C TRP A 131 -0.73 2.80 4.76
N SER A 132 0.49 2.43 5.17
CA SER A 132 1.68 3.25 4.91
C SER A 132 2.18 3.17 3.46
N GLY A 133 1.87 2.07 2.77
CA GLY A 133 2.21 1.86 1.36
C GLY A 133 1.21 2.50 0.39
N GLY A 134 1.30 2.08 -0.87
CA GLY A 134 0.44 2.59 -1.95
C GLY A 134 1.04 3.76 -2.73
N LEU A 135 2.38 3.92 -2.70
CA LEU A 135 3.08 5.04 -3.32
C LEU A 135 3.29 4.77 -4.82
N HIS A 136 2.21 4.91 -5.59
CA HIS A 136 2.08 4.40 -6.96
C HIS A 136 2.80 5.20 -8.06
N HIS A 137 3.30 6.41 -7.78
CA HIS A 137 3.93 7.26 -8.80
C HIS A 137 5.42 7.01 -8.99
N ALA A 138 6.08 6.39 -8.02
CA ALA A 138 7.53 6.16 -8.06
C ALA A 138 7.91 5.33 -9.29
N LYS A 139 8.93 5.79 -10.01
CA LYS A 139 9.42 5.15 -11.24
C LYS A 139 10.62 4.26 -10.93
N LYS A 140 11.08 3.53 -11.94
CA LYS A 140 12.24 2.63 -11.80
C LYS A 140 13.50 3.35 -11.32
N CYS A 141 13.72 4.56 -11.82
CA CYS A 141 14.97 5.31 -11.61
C CYS A 141 14.75 6.72 -11.05
N GLU A 142 13.54 7.13 -10.65
CA GLU A 142 13.27 8.49 -10.20
C GLU A 142 12.07 8.54 -9.26
N ALA A 143 12.05 9.55 -8.39
CA ALA A 143 10.89 9.88 -7.58
C ALA A 143 9.84 10.61 -8.42
N SER A 144 8.58 10.56 -8.02
CA SER A 144 7.50 11.30 -8.68
C SER A 144 6.29 11.39 -7.76
N GLY A 145 5.57 12.52 -7.77
CA GLY A 145 4.29 12.66 -7.05
C GLY A 145 4.34 12.23 -5.58
N PHE A 146 5.32 12.70 -4.82
CA PHE A 146 5.57 12.36 -3.40
C PHE A 146 6.05 10.91 -3.16
N CYS A 147 6.25 10.12 -4.22
CA CYS A 147 6.62 8.71 -4.15
C CYS A 147 8.09 8.51 -4.52
N TYR A 148 8.85 7.87 -3.64
CA TYR A 148 10.28 7.61 -3.83
C TYR A 148 10.56 6.15 -4.21
N ILE A 149 9.93 5.20 -3.52
CA ILE A 149 9.99 3.76 -3.80
C ILE A 149 8.57 3.29 -4.15
N ASN A 150 8.45 2.46 -5.18
CA ASN A 150 7.19 1.88 -5.60
C ASN A 150 6.97 0.56 -4.87
N ASP A 151 6.40 0.63 -3.67
CA ASP A 151 6.14 -0.54 -2.83
C ASP A 151 5.13 -1.50 -3.46
N LEU A 152 4.21 -0.98 -4.26
CA LEU A 152 3.20 -1.76 -4.99
C LEU A 152 3.84 -2.67 -6.03
N VAL A 153 4.79 -2.15 -6.82
CA VAL A 153 5.53 -2.96 -7.80
C VAL A 153 6.30 -4.07 -7.08
N LEU A 154 6.98 -3.76 -5.97
CA LEU A 154 7.71 -4.75 -5.17
C LEU A 154 6.78 -5.82 -4.59
N GLY A 155 5.63 -5.43 -4.04
CA GLY A 155 4.62 -6.36 -3.53
C GLY A 155 4.02 -7.24 -4.63
N ILE A 156 3.77 -6.68 -5.83
CA ILE A 156 3.28 -7.46 -6.98
C ILE A 156 4.35 -8.44 -7.47
N LEU A 157 5.62 -8.04 -7.55
CA LEU A 157 6.72 -8.94 -7.90
C LEU A 157 6.82 -10.12 -6.91
N GLU A 158 6.63 -9.85 -5.62
CA GLU A 158 6.57 -10.90 -4.60
C GLU A 158 5.36 -11.82 -4.83
N LEU A 159 4.15 -11.30 -5.07
CA LEU A 159 2.97 -12.10 -5.38
C LEU A 159 3.14 -12.96 -6.65
N LEU A 160 3.82 -12.45 -7.67
CA LEU A 160 4.09 -13.14 -8.93
C LEU A 160 4.98 -14.39 -8.78
N LYS A 161 5.63 -14.59 -7.62
CA LYS A 161 6.32 -15.85 -7.32
C LYS A 161 5.36 -17.04 -7.22
N TYR A 162 4.13 -16.83 -6.73
CA TYR A 162 3.15 -17.89 -6.49
C TYR A 162 1.88 -17.74 -7.33
N HIS A 163 1.55 -16.52 -7.77
CA HIS A 163 0.36 -16.23 -8.56
C HIS A 163 0.72 -15.99 -10.02
N SER A 164 0.08 -16.73 -10.94
CA SER A 164 0.31 -16.55 -12.38
C SER A 164 -0.18 -15.19 -12.89
N ARG A 165 -1.23 -14.65 -12.26
CA ARG A 165 -1.90 -13.40 -12.62
C ARG A 165 -2.22 -12.59 -11.36
N VAL A 166 -1.80 -11.33 -11.32
CA VAL A 166 -2.08 -10.39 -10.23
C VAL A 166 -2.90 -9.23 -10.78
N LEU A 167 -4.03 -8.92 -10.15
CA LEU A 167 -4.85 -7.76 -10.51
C LEU A 167 -4.52 -6.60 -9.59
N TYR A 168 -4.09 -5.48 -10.16
CA TYR A 168 -3.91 -4.21 -9.46
C TYR A 168 -5.12 -3.31 -9.72
N ILE A 169 -5.75 -2.82 -8.66
CA ILE A 169 -6.88 -1.89 -8.70
C ILE A 169 -6.49 -0.63 -7.95
N ASP A 170 -6.71 0.52 -8.57
CA ASP A 170 -6.32 1.83 -8.07
C ASP A 170 -7.53 2.77 -8.04
N ILE A 171 -7.87 3.26 -6.85
CA ILE A 171 -8.97 4.22 -6.62
C ILE A 171 -8.48 5.58 -6.10
N ASP A 172 -7.16 5.84 -6.19
CA ASP A 172 -6.60 7.18 -6.03
C ASP A 172 -7.17 8.14 -7.08
N VAL A 173 -7.24 9.43 -6.77
CA VAL A 173 -7.69 10.41 -7.76
C VAL A 173 -6.68 10.58 -8.90
N HIS A 174 -5.41 10.26 -8.67
CA HIS A 174 -4.34 10.32 -9.67
C HIS A 174 -4.20 8.97 -10.39
N HIS A 175 -3.76 9.03 -11.65
CA HIS A 175 -3.46 7.81 -12.40
C HIS A 175 -2.27 7.08 -11.78
N GLY A 176 -2.41 5.77 -11.54
CA GLY A 176 -1.37 4.86 -11.01
C GLY A 176 -0.25 4.54 -12.01
N ASP A 177 0.37 5.58 -12.55
CA ASP A 177 1.26 5.56 -13.69
C ASP A 177 2.58 4.80 -13.44
N GLY A 178 3.13 4.80 -12.23
CA GLY A 178 4.34 4.04 -11.91
C GLY A 178 4.11 2.52 -11.92
N VAL A 179 2.97 2.07 -11.41
CA VAL A 179 2.59 0.65 -11.43
C VAL A 179 2.21 0.22 -12.86
N GLU A 180 1.46 1.05 -13.59
CA GLU A 180 1.13 0.79 -14.99
C GLU A 180 2.40 0.68 -15.85
N GLU A 181 3.34 1.62 -15.75
CA GLU A 181 4.59 1.62 -16.51
C GLU A 181 5.43 0.37 -16.22
N ALA A 182 5.52 -0.05 -14.96
CA ALA A 182 6.29 -1.22 -14.54
C ALA A 182 5.80 -2.53 -15.18
N PHE A 183 4.50 -2.62 -15.46
CA PHE A 183 3.86 -3.83 -16.00
C PHE A 183 3.28 -3.66 -17.42
N TYR A 184 3.57 -2.55 -18.09
CA TYR A 184 2.96 -2.15 -19.36
C TYR A 184 3.13 -3.17 -20.51
N PHE A 185 4.14 -4.03 -20.41
CA PHE A 185 4.50 -5.02 -21.43
C PHE A 185 4.18 -6.48 -21.06
N THR A 186 3.48 -6.75 -19.95
CA THR A 186 3.17 -8.13 -19.52
C THR A 186 1.68 -8.35 -19.33
N ASP A 187 1.22 -9.57 -19.61
CA ASP A 187 -0.14 -10.05 -19.32
C ASP A 187 -0.28 -10.65 -17.91
N ARG A 188 0.83 -10.86 -17.19
CA ARG A 188 0.83 -11.43 -15.83
C ARG A 188 0.34 -10.46 -14.75
N VAL A 189 0.26 -9.18 -15.07
CA VAL A 189 -0.34 -8.17 -14.21
C VAL A 189 -1.33 -7.36 -15.02
N MET A 190 -2.56 -7.22 -14.52
CA MET A 190 -3.52 -6.29 -15.08
C MET A 190 -3.64 -5.08 -14.16
N THR A 191 -3.47 -3.88 -14.70
CA THR A 191 -3.67 -2.62 -13.98
C THR A 191 -5.03 -2.03 -14.32
N VAL A 192 -5.78 -1.61 -13.30
CA VAL A 192 -7.08 -0.94 -13.47
C VAL A 192 -7.10 0.32 -12.62
N SER A 193 -7.10 1.50 -13.25
CA SER A 193 -7.06 2.78 -12.56
C SER A 193 -8.29 3.65 -12.84
N PHE A 194 -8.83 4.25 -11.78
CA PHE A 194 -10.01 5.12 -11.78
C PHE A 194 -9.65 6.52 -11.31
N HIS A 195 -9.33 7.44 -12.23
CA HIS A 195 -8.66 8.69 -11.88
C HIS A 195 -9.23 9.91 -12.61
N LYS A 196 -8.91 11.12 -12.13
CA LYS A 196 -9.17 12.37 -12.85
C LYS A 196 -8.22 12.47 -14.03
N TYR A 197 -8.73 12.81 -15.20
CA TYR A 197 -7.93 13.02 -16.41
C TYR A 197 -8.29 14.34 -17.12
N GLY A 198 -7.33 14.90 -17.85
CA GLY A 198 -7.46 16.18 -18.55
C GLY A 198 -7.16 17.41 -17.67
N ASP A 199 -7.21 18.60 -18.26
CA ASP A 199 -6.95 19.90 -17.61
C ASP A 199 -5.57 20.02 -16.95
N LYS A 200 -4.56 19.30 -17.50
CA LYS A 200 -3.21 19.19 -16.96
C LYS A 200 -3.16 18.62 -15.52
N PHE A 201 -4.16 17.83 -15.13
CA PHE A 201 -4.14 17.10 -13.88
C PHE A 201 -2.98 16.09 -13.88
N PHE A 202 -2.23 16.05 -12.77
CA PHE A 202 -1.09 15.14 -12.61
C PHE A 202 -1.57 13.67 -12.60
N PRO A 203 -0.82 12.70 -13.17
CA PRO A 203 0.48 12.82 -13.85
C PRO A 203 0.38 13.17 -15.35
N GLY A 204 -0.81 13.35 -15.90
CA GLY A 204 -1.03 13.66 -17.32
C GLY A 204 -1.04 12.43 -18.24
N THR A 205 -1.06 11.22 -17.69
CA THR A 205 -1.22 9.92 -18.38
C THR A 205 -2.54 9.25 -17.97
N GLY A 206 -2.86 8.09 -18.53
CA GLY A 206 -4.08 7.34 -18.20
C GLY A 206 -5.27 7.68 -19.09
N ASP A 207 -5.02 8.05 -20.36
CA ASP A 207 -6.11 8.19 -21.31
C ASP A 207 -6.82 6.84 -21.47
N MET A 208 -8.11 6.84 -21.81
CA MET A 208 -8.84 5.60 -22.09
C MET A 208 -8.17 4.74 -23.17
N LYS A 209 -7.38 5.36 -24.07
CA LYS A 209 -6.64 4.69 -25.15
C LYS A 209 -5.32 4.06 -24.70
N ASP A 210 -4.83 4.37 -23.51
CA ASP A 210 -3.62 3.78 -22.94
C ASP A 210 -3.99 2.39 -22.43
N VAL A 211 -3.71 1.38 -23.26
CA VAL A 211 -4.18 -0.02 -23.05
C VAL A 211 -3.04 -1.02 -22.90
N GLY A 212 -1.80 -0.57 -22.72
CA GLY A 212 -0.63 -1.45 -22.69
C GLY A 212 -0.08 -1.77 -24.08
N GLU A 213 1.09 -2.41 -24.09
CA GLU A 213 1.81 -2.76 -25.32
C GLU A 213 2.34 -4.19 -25.31
N ARG A 214 2.62 -4.73 -26.50
CA ARG A 214 3.12 -6.10 -26.69
C ARG A 214 2.20 -7.12 -26.00
N ASP A 215 2.74 -7.98 -25.15
CA ASP A 215 1.96 -8.99 -24.42
C ASP A 215 1.05 -8.34 -23.37
N GLY A 216 1.39 -7.16 -22.87
CA GLY A 216 0.56 -6.36 -21.96
C GLY A 216 -0.57 -5.58 -22.64
N LYS A 217 -0.72 -5.67 -23.97
CA LYS A 217 -1.81 -5.00 -24.67
C LYS A 217 -3.17 -5.54 -24.25
N PHE A 218 -4.07 -4.63 -23.90
CA PHE A 218 -5.38 -4.83 -23.26
C PHE A 218 -5.33 -5.24 -21.77
N TYR A 219 -4.14 -5.27 -21.14
CA TYR A 219 -3.97 -5.54 -19.71
C TYR A 219 -3.73 -4.27 -18.88
N ALA A 220 -3.71 -3.09 -19.48
CA ALA A 220 -3.90 -1.81 -18.79
C ALA A 220 -5.30 -1.27 -19.07
N ILE A 221 -6.08 -1.01 -18.02
CA ILE A 221 -7.45 -0.52 -18.11
C ILE A 221 -7.55 0.83 -17.40
N ASN A 222 -7.73 1.89 -18.18
CA ASN A 222 -7.84 3.25 -17.68
C ASN A 222 -9.29 3.76 -17.74
N VAL A 223 -9.77 4.28 -16.61
CA VAL A 223 -11.12 4.82 -16.43
C VAL A 223 -11.02 6.32 -16.10
N PRO A 224 -10.82 7.18 -17.12
CA PRO A 224 -10.65 8.61 -16.91
C PRO A 224 -11.98 9.28 -16.54
N PHE A 225 -11.98 10.07 -15.46
CA PHE A 225 -13.11 10.86 -14.99
C PHE A 225 -12.83 12.36 -15.10
N LYS A 226 -13.92 13.14 -14.98
CA LYS A 226 -13.92 14.59 -14.77
C LYS A 226 -14.24 14.91 -13.31
N ASP A 227 -14.17 16.19 -12.96
CA ASP A 227 -14.46 16.71 -11.62
C ASP A 227 -15.83 16.27 -11.07
N GLY A 228 -15.88 16.18 -9.74
CA GLY A 228 -17.13 16.08 -8.98
C GLY A 228 -17.86 14.75 -9.12
N ILE A 229 -17.19 13.67 -9.53
CA ILE A 229 -17.86 12.35 -9.60
C ILE A 229 -18.44 11.95 -8.24
N ASP A 230 -19.72 11.58 -8.24
CA ASP A 230 -20.46 11.16 -7.05
C ASP A 230 -20.39 9.64 -6.81
N ASP A 231 -20.72 9.23 -5.58
CA ASP A 231 -20.76 7.83 -5.15
C ASP A 231 -21.55 6.92 -6.11
N SER A 232 -22.74 7.38 -6.54
CA SER A 232 -23.64 6.57 -7.36
C SER A 232 -23.07 6.29 -8.76
N SER A 233 -22.34 7.26 -9.31
CA SER A 233 -21.75 7.23 -10.64
C SER A 233 -20.47 6.41 -10.61
N PHE A 234 -19.61 6.67 -9.62
CA PHE A 234 -18.35 5.96 -9.41
C PHE A 234 -18.61 4.47 -9.15
N THR A 235 -19.37 4.14 -8.10
CA THR A 235 -19.58 2.75 -7.68
C THR A 235 -20.30 1.91 -8.75
N ARG A 236 -21.24 2.50 -9.51
CA ARG A 236 -21.92 1.80 -10.61
C ARG A 236 -20.95 1.41 -11.72
N LEU A 237 -20.05 2.32 -12.12
CA LEU A 237 -19.06 2.03 -13.15
C LEU A 237 -18.00 1.07 -12.61
N PHE A 238 -17.47 1.32 -11.42
CA PHE A 238 -16.50 0.49 -10.72
C PHE A 238 -16.94 -0.97 -10.66
N ARG A 239 -18.14 -1.25 -10.14
CA ARG A 239 -18.68 -2.62 -10.08
C ARG A 239 -18.77 -3.28 -11.44
N THR A 240 -19.20 -2.52 -12.46
CA THR A 240 -19.36 -3.04 -13.82
C THR A 240 -18.01 -3.44 -14.41
N VAL A 241 -17.02 -2.56 -14.30
CA VAL A 241 -15.67 -2.78 -14.82
C VAL A 241 -15.00 -3.90 -14.06
N ILE A 242 -14.94 -3.83 -12.73
CA ILE A 242 -14.23 -4.81 -11.90
C ILE A 242 -14.87 -6.21 -12.00
N SER A 243 -16.21 -6.32 -12.08
CA SER A 243 -16.85 -7.63 -12.32
C SER A 243 -16.33 -8.26 -13.61
N LYS A 244 -16.28 -7.48 -14.69
CA LYS A 244 -15.85 -7.98 -15.99
C LYS A 244 -14.37 -8.29 -16.02
N VAL A 245 -13.55 -7.45 -15.39
CA VAL A 245 -12.11 -7.68 -15.21
C VAL A 245 -11.88 -9.00 -14.49
N VAL A 246 -12.50 -9.24 -13.33
CA VAL A 246 -12.30 -10.49 -12.58
C VAL A 246 -12.81 -11.71 -13.36
N GLU A 247 -13.94 -11.59 -14.05
CA GLU A 247 -14.50 -12.66 -14.91
C GLU A 247 -13.55 -13.03 -16.06
N THR A 248 -12.94 -12.04 -16.70
CA THR A 248 -12.10 -12.26 -17.90
C THR A 248 -10.65 -12.58 -17.53
N TYR A 249 -10.08 -11.88 -16.56
CA TYR A 249 -8.67 -11.99 -16.18
C TYR A 249 -8.41 -13.13 -15.19
N ILE A 250 -9.38 -13.49 -14.35
CA ILE A 250 -9.28 -14.57 -13.36
C ILE A 250 -7.98 -14.46 -12.53
N PRO A 251 -7.79 -13.37 -11.77
CA PRO A 251 -6.56 -13.16 -11.00
C PRO A 251 -6.42 -14.17 -9.85
N GLY A 252 -5.17 -14.49 -9.50
CA GLY A 252 -4.82 -15.32 -8.35
C GLY A 252 -4.65 -14.52 -7.06
N ALA A 253 -4.32 -13.23 -7.17
CA ALA A 253 -4.23 -12.27 -6.07
C ALA A 253 -4.68 -10.88 -6.55
N ILE A 254 -5.17 -10.05 -5.63
CA ILE A 254 -5.55 -8.66 -5.88
C ILE A 254 -4.72 -7.74 -5.00
N VAL A 255 -4.21 -6.66 -5.58
CA VAL A 255 -3.65 -5.50 -4.86
C VAL A 255 -4.61 -4.34 -5.07
N LEU A 256 -5.18 -3.81 -3.99
CA LEU A 256 -6.08 -2.67 -3.98
C LEU A 256 -5.37 -1.49 -3.31
N GLN A 257 -5.06 -0.47 -4.10
CA GLN A 257 -4.61 0.84 -3.62
C GLN A 257 -5.85 1.66 -3.28
N CYS A 258 -5.91 2.19 -2.06
CA CYS A 258 -7.06 2.94 -1.53
C CYS A 258 -6.71 4.42 -1.30
N GLY A 259 -6.20 5.10 -2.33
CA GLY A 259 -5.89 6.52 -2.29
C GLY A 259 -7.09 7.36 -1.86
N ALA A 260 -6.97 8.02 -0.71
CA ALA A 260 -8.06 8.72 -0.06
C ALA A 260 -8.21 10.19 -0.52
N ASP A 261 -7.44 10.62 -1.51
CA ASP A 261 -7.60 11.94 -2.16
C ASP A 261 -8.73 11.97 -3.19
N SER A 262 -9.32 10.82 -3.52
CA SER A 262 -10.58 10.73 -4.28
C SER A 262 -11.82 11.13 -3.44
N LEU A 263 -11.65 11.36 -2.14
CA LEU A 263 -12.72 11.80 -1.24
C LEU A 263 -13.12 13.27 -1.47
N ALA A 264 -14.39 13.55 -1.19
CA ALA A 264 -14.89 14.91 -1.15
C ALA A 264 -14.15 15.77 -0.11
N GLY A 265 -13.79 16.99 -0.49
CA GLY A 265 -13.10 17.94 0.38
C GLY A 265 -11.63 17.61 0.64
N ASP A 266 -11.02 16.77 -0.21
CA ASP A 266 -9.56 16.64 -0.25
C ASP A 266 -8.89 17.96 -0.66
N ARG A 267 -7.64 18.18 -0.22
CA ARG A 267 -6.90 19.41 -0.49
C ARG A 267 -6.40 19.51 -1.94
N LEU A 268 -6.12 18.37 -2.59
CA LEU A 268 -5.61 18.30 -3.96
C LEU A 268 -6.62 17.65 -4.93
N GLY A 269 -7.37 16.66 -4.45
CA GLY A 269 -8.37 15.95 -5.25
C GLY A 269 -9.62 16.78 -5.53
N CYS A 270 -10.26 16.50 -6.66
CA CYS A 270 -11.45 17.21 -7.15
C CYS A 270 -12.68 16.30 -7.34
N PHE A 271 -12.67 15.13 -6.72
CA PHE A 271 -13.82 14.21 -6.69
C PHE A 271 -14.80 14.56 -5.56
N ASN A 272 -15.94 13.88 -5.54
CA ASN A 272 -17.00 14.09 -4.57
C ASN A 272 -17.46 12.78 -3.91
N LEU A 273 -16.51 11.88 -3.62
CA LEU A 273 -16.81 10.60 -2.98
C LEU A 273 -16.98 10.75 -1.46
N SER A 274 -17.99 10.10 -0.91
CA SER A 274 -18.10 9.89 0.53
C SER A 274 -17.22 8.71 0.97
N ILE A 275 -16.97 8.61 2.29
CA ILE A 275 -16.31 7.45 2.88
C ILE A 275 -17.10 6.16 2.60
N ASP A 276 -18.44 6.23 2.60
CA ASP A 276 -19.29 5.07 2.27
C ASP A 276 -19.15 4.64 0.80
N GLY A 277 -19.10 5.62 -0.12
CA GLY A 277 -18.89 5.38 -1.55
C GLY A 277 -17.53 4.78 -1.85
N HIS A 278 -16.48 5.33 -1.23
CA HIS A 278 -15.11 4.84 -1.34
C HIS A 278 -15.01 3.40 -0.80
N ALA A 279 -15.48 3.16 0.43
CA ALA A 279 -15.43 1.85 1.07
C ALA A 279 -16.32 0.78 0.41
N GLU A 280 -17.30 1.18 -0.40
CA GLU A 280 -18.04 0.22 -1.23
C GLU A 280 -17.16 -0.44 -2.30
N CYS A 281 -16.10 0.23 -2.75
CA CYS A 281 -15.11 -0.36 -3.64
C CYS A 281 -14.36 -1.49 -2.94
N VAL A 282 -13.86 -1.23 -1.73
CA VAL A 282 -13.23 -2.23 -0.86
C VAL A 282 -14.18 -3.40 -0.57
N ARG A 283 -15.42 -3.10 -0.16
CA ARG A 283 -16.46 -4.12 0.10
C ARG A 283 -16.76 -4.96 -1.12
N PHE A 284 -16.74 -4.37 -2.31
CA PHE A 284 -17.00 -5.08 -3.55
C PHE A 284 -15.84 -6.00 -3.92
N VAL A 285 -14.60 -5.53 -3.82
CA VAL A 285 -13.40 -6.32 -4.11
C VAL A 285 -13.27 -7.49 -3.13
N LYS A 286 -13.51 -7.27 -1.83
CA LYS A 286 -13.50 -8.32 -0.79
C LYS A 286 -14.42 -9.50 -1.13
N LYS A 287 -15.56 -9.26 -1.79
CA LYS A 287 -16.55 -10.31 -2.11
C LYS A 287 -16.05 -11.36 -3.10
N PHE A 288 -15.00 -11.07 -3.88
CA PHE A 288 -14.42 -12.05 -4.80
C PHE A 288 -13.67 -13.18 -4.10
N ASN A 289 -13.26 -12.99 -2.83
CA ASN A 289 -12.57 -14.00 -2.01
C ASN A 289 -11.28 -14.50 -2.65
N ILE A 290 -10.54 -13.57 -3.23
CA ILE A 290 -9.21 -13.74 -3.79
C ILE A 290 -8.24 -13.11 -2.78
N PRO A 291 -7.04 -13.70 -2.52
CA PRO A 291 -6.02 -13.10 -1.67
C PRO A 291 -5.86 -11.61 -1.95
N LEU A 292 -6.05 -10.78 -0.92
CA LEU A 292 -6.21 -9.34 -1.06
C LEU A 292 -5.17 -8.57 -0.25
N LEU A 293 -4.29 -7.85 -0.95
CA LEU A 293 -3.42 -6.85 -0.38
C LEU A 293 -4.11 -5.48 -0.49
N VAL A 294 -4.29 -4.79 0.64
CA VAL A 294 -4.88 -3.46 0.71
C VAL A 294 -3.81 -2.48 1.16
N THR A 295 -3.65 -1.39 0.43
CA THR A 295 -2.66 -0.34 0.73
C THR A 295 -3.31 1.03 0.82
N GLY A 296 -2.56 2.00 1.34
CA GLY A 296 -2.95 3.39 1.37
C GLY A 296 -2.87 4.05 -0.01
N GLY A 297 -2.14 5.17 -0.08
CA GLY A 297 -2.10 6.03 -1.26
C GLY A 297 -2.12 7.51 -0.93
N GLY A 298 -2.61 8.34 -1.85
CA GLY A 298 -2.87 9.75 -1.65
C GLY A 298 -3.88 10.06 -0.54
N GLY A 299 -4.10 11.34 -0.28
CA GLY A 299 -5.03 11.84 0.74
C GLY A 299 -4.41 12.94 1.59
N TYR A 300 -4.92 14.16 1.44
CA TYR A 300 -4.27 15.39 1.86
C TYR A 300 -5.12 16.24 2.82
N THR A 301 -6.36 15.82 3.08
CA THR A 301 -7.14 16.19 4.26
C THR A 301 -7.00 15.07 5.30
N LYS A 302 -5.92 15.10 6.11
CA LYS A 302 -5.47 14.00 6.99
C LYS A 302 -6.55 13.45 7.93
N GLU A 303 -7.48 14.29 8.39
CA GLU A 303 -8.62 13.90 9.21
C GLU A 303 -9.55 12.94 8.46
N ASN A 304 -9.82 13.22 7.19
CA ASN A 304 -10.68 12.41 6.33
C ASN A 304 -9.98 11.12 5.91
N VAL A 305 -8.66 11.16 5.70
CA VAL A 305 -7.86 9.95 5.47
C VAL A 305 -7.98 8.98 6.64
N ALA A 306 -7.78 9.48 7.87
CA ALA A 306 -7.87 8.66 9.07
C ALA A 306 -9.27 8.05 9.25
N ARG A 307 -10.33 8.82 8.98
CA ARG A 307 -11.71 8.31 8.98
C ARG A 307 -11.92 7.22 7.92
N CYS A 308 -11.48 7.47 6.69
CA CYS A 308 -11.67 6.57 5.55
C CYS A 308 -11.02 5.21 5.79
N TRP A 309 -9.71 5.18 6.02
CA TRP A 309 -8.97 3.94 6.21
C TRP A 309 -9.38 3.18 7.48
N THR A 310 -9.82 3.88 8.54
CA THR A 310 -10.43 3.22 9.70
C THR A 310 -11.74 2.53 9.33
N TYR A 311 -12.62 3.23 8.60
CA TYR A 311 -13.88 2.66 8.15
C TYR A 311 -13.67 1.46 7.21
N GLU A 312 -12.72 1.56 6.28
CA GLU A 312 -12.35 0.47 5.39
C GLU A 312 -11.75 -0.72 6.13
N THR A 313 -10.96 -0.48 7.18
CA THR A 313 -10.49 -1.54 8.08
C THR A 313 -11.69 -2.25 8.74
N GLY A 314 -12.71 -1.49 9.17
CA GLY A 314 -13.99 -2.05 9.65
C GLY A 314 -14.71 -2.91 8.60
N VAL A 315 -14.77 -2.44 7.35
CA VAL A 315 -15.34 -3.19 6.21
C VAL A 315 -14.58 -4.49 5.95
N LEU A 316 -13.25 -4.46 5.98
CA LEU A 316 -12.41 -5.66 5.80
C LEU A 316 -12.64 -6.66 6.94
N LEU A 317 -12.89 -6.19 8.16
CA LEU A 317 -13.17 -7.00 9.34
C LEU A 317 -14.65 -7.43 9.49
N ASP A 318 -15.50 -7.12 8.50
CA ASP A 318 -16.96 -7.30 8.56
C ASP A 318 -17.56 -6.73 9.87
N THR A 319 -17.08 -5.56 10.27
CA THR A 319 -17.45 -4.89 11.53
C THR A 319 -18.08 -3.55 11.24
N GLU A 320 -19.33 -3.38 11.66
CA GLU A 320 -20.00 -2.07 11.64
C GLU A 320 -19.41 -1.16 12.72
N LEU A 321 -19.07 0.06 12.32
CA LEU A 321 -18.54 1.08 13.22
C LEU A 321 -19.64 2.11 13.56
N PRO A 322 -19.79 2.49 14.83
CA PRO A 322 -20.64 3.61 15.18
C PRO A 322 -20.08 4.91 14.57
N ASN A 323 -20.98 5.83 14.24
CA ASN A 323 -20.60 7.10 13.61
C ASN A 323 -19.84 8.02 14.58
N ASP A 324 -20.05 7.90 15.88
CA ASP A 324 -19.33 8.69 16.87
C ASP A 324 -17.89 8.16 16.99
N ILE A 325 -16.91 9.06 16.94
CA ILE A 325 -15.50 8.71 17.11
C ILE A 325 -15.21 8.50 18.61
N PRO A 326 -14.70 7.32 19.02
CA PRO A 326 -14.31 7.07 20.40
C PRO A 326 -13.15 7.95 20.83
N ASP A 327 -13.02 8.19 22.14
CA ASP A 327 -11.93 8.97 22.69
C ASP A 327 -10.56 8.40 22.31
N ASN A 328 -9.62 9.28 21.94
CA ASN A 328 -8.27 8.94 21.49
C ASN A 328 -7.35 10.16 21.52
N ASP A 329 -6.04 9.92 21.44
CA ASP A 329 -5.01 10.97 21.55
C ASP A 329 -5.14 12.09 20.50
N TYR A 330 -5.77 11.80 19.35
CA TYR A 330 -5.97 12.75 18.25
C TYR A 330 -7.42 13.23 18.13
N ILE A 331 -8.29 12.99 19.12
CA ILE A 331 -9.74 13.29 19.05
C ILE A 331 -10.03 14.72 18.63
N LYS A 332 -9.20 15.68 19.06
CA LYS A 332 -9.33 17.11 18.76
C LYS A 332 -9.24 17.44 17.27
N TYR A 333 -8.59 16.60 16.47
CA TYR A 333 -8.53 16.78 15.01
C TYR A 333 -9.87 16.53 14.34
N PHE A 334 -10.78 15.78 14.97
CA PHE A 334 -12.06 15.40 14.39
C PHE A 334 -13.22 16.32 14.79
N GLY A 335 -12.95 17.38 15.56
CA GLY A 335 -13.93 18.40 15.90
C GLY A 335 -14.39 19.24 14.70
N PRO A 336 -15.54 19.92 14.78
CA PRO A 336 -16.43 19.99 15.95
C PRO A 336 -17.41 18.81 16.07
N ASP A 337 -17.58 18.02 15.00
CA ASP A 337 -18.65 17.01 14.93
C ASP A 337 -18.26 15.68 15.58
N TYR A 338 -16.95 15.38 15.68
CA TYR A 338 -16.41 14.12 16.21
C TYR A 338 -17.04 12.87 15.58
N SER A 339 -17.41 12.97 14.30
CA SER A 339 -18.04 11.90 13.54
C SER A 339 -17.07 11.24 12.56
N LEU A 340 -17.27 9.95 12.33
CA LEU A 340 -16.54 9.13 11.38
C LEU A 340 -16.96 9.47 9.94
N LYS A 341 -18.26 9.66 9.71
CA LYS A 341 -18.77 10.08 8.40
C LYS A 341 -18.73 11.59 8.26
N ILE A 342 -18.38 12.05 7.07
CA ILE A 342 -18.36 13.45 6.68
C ILE A 342 -19.55 13.77 5.76
N PRO A 343 -20.11 14.99 5.81
CA PRO A 343 -21.07 15.44 4.81
C PRO A 343 -20.40 15.40 3.43
N GLY A 344 -21.12 14.91 2.41
CA GLY A 344 -20.64 14.97 1.03
C GLY A 344 -20.41 16.41 0.57
N GLY A 345 -19.49 16.60 -0.38
CA GLY A 345 -19.21 17.91 -0.96
C GLY A 345 -20.33 18.40 -1.88
N HIS A 346 -20.36 19.72 -2.09
CA HIS A 346 -21.28 20.39 -3.03
C HIS A 346 -20.55 20.77 -4.33
N ILE A 347 -19.87 19.80 -4.96
CA ILE A 347 -19.25 19.99 -6.28
C ILE A 347 -20.21 19.46 -7.35
N GLU A 348 -20.35 20.21 -8.45
CA GLU A 348 -21.13 19.77 -9.61
C GLU A 348 -20.46 18.57 -10.28
N ASN A 349 -21.24 17.50 -10.53
CA ASN A 349 -20.71 16.32 -11.20
C ASN A 349 -20.63 16.53 -12.72
N MET A 350 -19.40 16.71 -13.22
CA MET A 350 -19.13 16.94 -14.65
C MET A 350 -19.15 15.67 -15.51
N ASN A 351 -19.44 14.52 -14.89
CA ASN A 351 -19.45 13.19 -15.53
C ASN A 351 -20.86 12.82 -16.02
N SER A 352 -21.25 13.37 -17.17
CA SER A 352 -22.55 13.03 -17.78
C SER A 352 -22.73 11.52 -18.00
N LYS A 353 -23.97 11.03 -17.93
CA LYS A 353 -24.29 9.61 -18.20
C LYS A 353 -23.79 9.12 -19.57
N SER A 354 -23.82 10.00 -20.57
CA SER A 354 -23.31 9.70 -21.92
C SER A 354 -21.79 9.48 -21.89
N TYR A 355 -21.05 10.38 -21.24
CA TYR A 355 -19.60 10.26 -21.09
C TYR A 355 -19.19 8.97 -20.37
N LEU A 356 -19.83 8.66 -19.24
CA LEU A 356 -19.59 7.42 -18.50
C LEU A 356 -19.97 6.17 -19.32
N GLY A 357 -21.01 6.27 -20.16
CA GLY A 357 -21.43 5.22 -21.09
C GLY A 357 -20.39 4.94 -22.18
N THR A 358 -19.74 5.98 -22.71
CA THR A 358 -18.63 5.84 -23.66
C THR A 358 -17.45 5.12 -23.03
N ILE A 359 -17.00 5.55 -21.84
CA ILE A 359 -15.89 4.91 -21.13
C ILE A 359 -16.21 3.44 -20.84
N LYS A 360 -17.40 3.15 -20.30
CA LYS A 360 -17.86 1.78 -20.06
C LYS A 360 -17.78 0.93 -21.33
N THR A 361 -18.26 1.45 -22.46
CA THR A 361 -18.28 0.70 -23.71
C THR A 361 -16.86 0.40 -24.18
N HIS A 362 -15.97 1.40 -24.12
CA HIS A 362 -14.56 1.24 -24.49
C HIS A 362 -13.86 0.18 -23.64
N VAL A 363 -13.99 0.25 -22.32
CA VAL A 363 -13.38 -0.72 -21.40
C VAL A 363 -13.90 -2.14 -21.67
N LEU A 364 -15.21 -2.30 -21.85
CA LEU A 364 -15.80 -3.62 -22.16
C LEU A 364 -15.36 -4.16 -23.53
N GLU A 365 -15.07 -3.30 -24.50
CA GLU A 365 -14.51 -3.69 -25.79
C GLU A 365 -13.04 -4.11 -25.66
N SER A 366 -12.22 -3.35 -24.93
CA SER A 366 -10.84 -3.74 -24.62
C SER A 366 -10.75 -5.10 -23.94
N LEU A 367 -11.62 -5.35 -22.95
CA LEU A 367 -11.69 -6.65 -22.25
C LEU A 367 -12.13 -7.81 -23.16
N ARG A 368 -12.87 -7.55 -24.26
CA ARG A 368 -13.21 -8.60 -25.24
C ARG A 368 -12.03 -9.02 -26.11
N CYS A 369 -10.99 -8.18 -26.21
CA CYS A 369 -9.79 -8.50 -26.97
C CYS A 369 -8.84 -9.44 -26.22
N ILE A 370 -9.03 -9.60 -24.91
CA ILE A 370 -8.27 -10.55 -24.09
C ILE A 370 -8.72 -11.97 -24.45
N GLN A 371 -7.79 -12.80 -24.94
CA GLN A 371 -8.04 -14.23 -25.11
C GLN A 371 -8.21 -14.87 -23.73
N HIS A 372 -9.16 -15.80 -23.59
CA HIS A 372 -9.35 -16.50 -22.33
C HIS A 372 -8.09 -17.33 -22.02
N ALA A 373 -7.30 -16.83 -21.05
CA ALA A 373 -6.10 -17.40 -20.45
C ALA A 373 -5.03 -17.98 -21.42
N PRO A 374 -4.01 -17.19 -21.82
CA PRO A 374 -2.80 -17.79 -22.39
C PRO A 374 -2.14 -18.71 -21.35
N SER A 375 -1.64 -19.85 -21.80
CA SER A 375 -0.91 -20.82 -20.99
C SER A 375 0.42 -20.23 -20.54
N VAL A 376 0.57 -19.99 -19.23
CA VAL A 376 1.83 -19.50 -18.64
C VAL A 376 2.82 -20.66 -18.56
N GLN A 377 4.03 -20.49 -19.12
CA GLN A 377 5.14 -21.40 -18.85
C GLN A 377 5.53 -21.28 -17.37
N LEU A 378 5.60 -22.41 -16.67
CA LEU A 378 6.11 -22.48 -15.29
C LEU A 378 7.52 -21.87 -15.25
N GLN A 379 7.65 -20.72 -14.61
CA GLN A 379 8.93 -20.11 -14.28
C GLN A 379 9.38 -20.71 -12.94
N GLU A 380 10.65 -21.10 -12.81
CA GLU A 380 11.19 -21.50 -11.51
C GLU A 380 11.01 -20.34 -10.53
N VAL A 381 10.38 -20.64 -9.39
CA VAL A 381 10.20 -19.67 -8.30
C VAL A 381 11.59 -19.31 -7.79
N PRO A 382 12.03 -18.03 -7.88
CA PRO A 382 13.28 -17.62 -7.25
C PRO A 382 13.20 -17.98 -5.76
N PRO A 383 14.26 -18.53 -5.16
CA PRO A 383 14.23 -18.90 -3.74
C PRO A 383 13.82 -17.68 -2.91
N ASP A 384 13.00 -17.92 -1.88
CA ASP A 384 12.74 -16.90 -0.87
C ASP A 384 14.10 -16.43 -0.33
N PHE A 385 14.33 -15.11 -0.32
CA PHE A 385 15.59 -14.58 0.19
C PHE A 385 15.73 -15.01 1.65
N TYR A 386 16.67 -15.93 1.89
CA TYR A 386 17.13 -16.28 3.22
C TYR A 386 17.76 -15.01 3.81
N ILE A 387 17.05 -14.37 4.72
CA ILE A 387 17.65 -13.42 5.66
C ILE A 387 18.58 -14.28 6.52
N PRO A 388 19.90 -14.03 6.57
CA PRO A 388 20.77 -14.79 7.45
C PRO A 388 20.20 -14.74 8.86
N ASP A 389 19.99 -15.89 9.48
CA ASP A 389 19.78 -15.95 10.93
C ASP A 389 20.93 -15.16 11.56
N PHE A 390 20.62 -14.08 12.26
CA PHE A 390 21.60 -13.38 13.08
C PHE A 390 21.99 -14.36 14.17
N ASP A 391 23.11 -15.08 13.98
CA ASP A 391 23.70 -15.91 15.02
C ASP A 391 24.00 -15.00 16.23
N GLU A 392 23.25 -15.19 17.31
CA GLU A 392 23.49 -14.45 18.56
C GLU A 392 24.86 -14.79 19.18
N ASP A 393 25.47 -15.88 18.72
CA ASP A 393 26.73 -16.43 19.25
C ASP A 393 27.99 -15.73 18.74
N GLU A 394 27.89 -14.79 17.79
CA GLU A 394 29.03 -13.95 17.34
C GLU A 394 29.12 -12.59 18.05
N ARG A 395 28.29 -12.32 19.07
CA ARG A 395 28.30 -11.01 19.77
C ARG A 395 29.44 -10.89 20.77
N ASN A 396 30.12 -9.75 20.74
CA ASN A 396 31.14 -9.38 21.71
C ASN A 396 30.49 -9.15 23.09
N PRO A 397 30.88 -9.88 24.15
CA PRO A 397 30.27 -9.76 25.48
C PRO A 397 30.44 -8.38 26.16
N ASP A 398 31.26 -7.49 25.59
CA ASP A 398 31.51 -6.14 26.11
C ASP A 398 30.63 -5.03 25.48
N GLU A 399 29.74 -5.35 24.53
CA GLU A 399 28.78 -4.37 23.97
C GLU A 399 27.48 -4.31 24.78
N ARG A 400 27.08 -3.11 25.21
CA ARG A 400 25.80 -2.91 25.90
C ARG A 400 24.64 -3.13 24.94
N LEU A 401 23.75 -4.05 25.32
CA LEU A 401 22.52 -4.37 24.62
C LEU A 401 21.57 -3.16 24.57
N ASP A 402 21.04 -2.89 23.38
CA ASP A 402 19.98 -1.90 23.17
C ASP A 402 18.64 -2.40 23.75
N GLN A 403 17.76 -1.46 24.11
CA GLN A 403 16.51 -1.70 24.82
C GLN A 403 15.58 -2.68 24.08
N HIS A 404 15.68 -2.73 22.74
CA HIS A 404 15.05 -3.73 21.86
C HIS A 404 15.36 -5.20 22.24
N THR A 405 16.52 -5.48 22.80
CA THR A 405 16.94 -6.85 23.16
C THR A 405 16.46 -7.26 24.55
N GLN A 406 16.36 -6.29 25.47
CA GLN A 406 15.82 -6.52 26.82
C GLN A 406 14.31 -6.78 26.78
N ASP A 407 13.58 -6.07 25.92
CA ASP A 407 12.12 -6.21 25.83
C ASP A 407 11.67 -7.54 25.17
N LYS A 408 12.57 -8.27 24.50
CA LYS A 408 12.32 -9.63 23.98
C LYS A 408 12.47 -10.73 25.04
N GLN A 409 13.15 -10.45 26.16
CA GLN A 409 13.33 -11.44 27.23
C GLN A 409 12.11 -11.46 28.16
N ILE A 410 11.06 -12.17 27.75
CA ILE A 410 10.02 -12.63 28.67
C ILE A 410 10.54 -13.92 29.30
N GLN A 411 11.12 -13.84 30.49
CA GLN A 411 11.37 -15.04 31.30
C GLN A 411 10.02 -15.66 31.67
N ARG A 412 9.81 -16.90 31.22
CA ARG A 412 8.70 -17.74 31.67
C ARG A 412 9.05 -18.28 33.06
N ASP A 413 8.13 -18.16 34.01
CA ASP A 413 8.29 -18.60 35.41
C ASP A 413 8.51 -20.13 35.56
N ASP A 414 8.43 -20.87 34.46
CA ASP A 414 8.48 -22.32 34.34
C ASP A 414 9.83 -22.88 33.85
N GLU A 415 10.85 -22.05 33.61
CA GLU A 415 12.21 -22.51 33.31
C GLU A 415 13.09 -22.53 34.58
N TYR A 416 13.11 -23.68 35.26
CA TYR A 416 14.12 -23.98 36.27
C TYR A 416 15.44 -24.33 35.55
N TYR A 417 16.38 -23.38 35.50
CA TYR A 417 17.79 -23.72 35.33
C TYR A 417 18.34 -24.17 36.69
N GLU A 418 18.60 -25.47 36.83
CA GLU A 418 19.50 -25.99 37.86
C GLU A 418 20.91 -25.48 37.55
N GLY A 419 21.51 -24.79 38.53
CA GLY A 419 22.72 -23.99 38.32
C GLY A 419 24.00 -24.81 38.10
N ASP A 420 25.00 -24.11 37.56
CA ASP A 420 26.38 -24.54 37.31
C ASP A 420 27.11 -25.06 38.56
N ASN A 421 26.81 -26.29 38.98
CA ASN A 421 27.64 -27.04 39.93
C ASN A 421 27.39 -28.55 39.81
N ASP A 422 27.69 -29.14 38.65
CA ASP A 422 27.96 -30.58 38.56
C ASP A 422 29.23 -30.80 37.74
N ASN A 423 30.32 -31.04 38.46
CA ASN A 423 31.59 -31.47 37.89
C ASN A 423 31.78 -32.93 38.32
N ASP A 424 31.36 -33.86 37.45
CA ASP A 424 31.51 -35.30 37.61
C ASP A 424 32.98 -35.68 37.77
N GLN A 425 33.40 -36.00 39.00
CA GLN A 425 34.70 -36.62 39.24
C GLN A 425 34.64 -38.11 38.92
N PHE A 426 35.25 -38.48 37.80
CA PHE A 426 35.67 -39.85 37.50
C PHE A 426 36.74 -40.31 38.50
N VAL A 427 36.50 -41.47 39.11
CA VAL A 427 37.42 -42.17 40.02
C VAL A 427 38.28 -43.13 39.19
N ASP A 428 39.60 -42.97 39.23
CA ASP A 428 40.56 -43.93 38.66
C ASP A 428 41.07 -44.90 39.75
N ASP A 429 40.98 -46.20 39.44
CA ASP A 429 41.64 -47.31 40.15
C ASP A 429 43.10 -47.47 39.64
N ALA A 430 44.08 -47.36 40.55
CA ALA A 430 45.35 -48.14 40.58
C ALA A 430 46.21 -47.79 41.81
#